data_AF-A0A183IQH0-F1
#
_entry.id   AF-A0A183IQH0-F1
#
_cell.length_a   1.000
_cell.length_b   1.000
_cell.length_c   1.000
_cell.angle_alpha   90.00
_cell.angle_beta   90.00
_cell.angle_gamma   90.00
#
_symmetry.space_group_name_H-M   'P 1'
#
loop_
_entity.id
_entity.type
_entity.pdbx_description
1 polymer ?
#
loop_
_entity_poly.entity_id
_entity_poly.type
_entity_poly.pdbx_seq_one_letter_code
_entity_poly.pdbx_strand_id
1 'polypeptide(L)'
;MMKQFILAQLKNFGVGRMVVKNEWLRRWPTQPSYCVIRKVEPEMDRWLCRGKMWGDFVYRGRFIGLVEFVKDFNRSDWRLIHKHEEEALRKCDHPFKYRLLPAHIPLPPLEQFMLKVLFQSHCVFLCRRNLWLMNLDRFCIILRCNLVSYH
;
A
#
# COMPACT_ATOMS: atom_id res chain seq x y z
N MET A 1 -4.27 3.72 26.55
CA MET A 1 -5.41 2.82 26.84
C MET A 1 -6.53 3.23 25.90
N MET A 2 -6.94 2.31 25.03
CA MET A 2 -7.47 2.61 23.71
C MET A 2 -9.00 2.45 23.68
N LYS A 3 -9.73 3.51 23.27
CA LYS A 3 -11.20 3.61 23.35
C LYS A 3 -11.86 2.99 22.12
N GLN A 4 -12.16 1.69 22.16
CA GLN A 4 -13.20 1.07 21.30
C GLN A 4 -14.63 1.40 21.77
N PHE A 5 -14.74 2.19 22.84
CA PHE A 5 -15.96 2.54 23.54
C PHE A 5 -17.05 3.17 22.66
N ILE A 6 -16.67 3.92 21.62
CA ILE A 6 -17.62 4.65 20.76
C ILE A 6 -18.62 3.68 20.11
N LEU A 7 -18.19 2.49 19.69
CA LEU A 7 -19.09 1.51 19.07
C LEU A 7 -19.94 0.78 20.10
N ALA A 8 -19.35 0.38 21.24
CA ALA A 8 -20.04 -0.35 22.30
C ALA A 8 -21.18 0.46 22.94
N GLN A 9 -21.10 1.80 22.90
CA GLN A 9 -22.15 2.69 23.39
C GLN A 9 -23.35 2.84 22.44
N LEU A 10 -23.21 2.45 21.17
CA LEU A 10 -24.26 2.59 20.17
C LEU A 10 -25.13 1.34 20.13
N LYS A 11 -26.43 1.53 19.91
CA LYS A 11 -27.33 0.41 19.59
C LYS A 11 -26.83 -0.29 18.34
N ASN A 12 -26.81 -1.63 18.37
CA ASN A 12 -26.32 -2.48 17.29
C ASN A 12 -24.90 -2.10 16.81
N PHE A 13 -24.02 -1.70 17.74
CA PHE A 13 -22.63 -1.29 17.47
C PHE A 13 -22.48 -0.20 16.40
N GLY A 14 -23.52 0.60 16.17
CA GLY A 14 -23.48 1.69 15.18
C GLY A 14 -23.42 1.22 13.73
N VAL A 15 -23.88 0.00 13.41
CA VAL A 15 -23.98 -0.47 12.02
C VAL A 15 -24.72 0.56 11.14
N GLY A 16 -24.13 0.89 9.99
CA GLY A 16 -24.61 1.89 9.05
C GLY A 16 -24.15 3.33 9.36
N ARG A 17 -23.43 3.58 10.46
CA ARG A 17 -22.86 4.91 10.77
C ARG A 17 -21.47 5.11 10.16
N MET A 18 -21.13 6.38 9.95
CA MET A 18 -19.80 6.78 9.47
C MET A 18 -18.85 7.09 10.62
N VAL A 19 -17.64 6.54 10.52
CA VAL A 19 -16.52 6.83 11.41
C VAL A 19 -15.33 7.35 10.62
N VAL A 20 -14.61 8.31 11.21
CA VAL A 20 -13.46 8.98 10.61
C VAL A 20 -12.31 9.07 11.60
N LYS A 21 -11.08 8.97 11.10
CA LYS A 21 -9.89 9.32 11.90
C LYS A 21 -9.58 10.80 11.81
N ASN A 22 -9.22 11.41 12.94
CA ASN A 22 -8.79 12.80 12.99
C ASN A 22 -7.59 13.11 12.10
N GLU A 23 -6.66 12.16 12.01
CA GLU A 23 -5.47 12.28 11.16
C GLU A 23 -5.85 12.51 9.69
N TRP A 24 -6.92 11.88 9.21
CA TRP A 24 -7.35 12.01 7.82
C TRP A 24 -7.92 13.39 7.54
N LEU A 25 -8.78 13.90 8.42
CA LEU A 25 -9.34 15.26 8.31
C LEU A 25 -8.24 16.32 8.32
N ARG A 26 -7.23 16.16 9.19
CA ARG A 26 -6.11 17.10 9.29
C ARG A 26 -5.20 17.05 8.07
N ARG A 27 -4.90 15.85 7.55
CA ARG A 27 -3.90 15.66 6.49
C ARG A 27 -4.46 15.98 5.10
N TRP A 28 -5.75 15.71 4.88
CA TRP A 28 -6.40 15.88 3.57
C TRP A 28 -7.81 16.48 3.72
N PRO A 29 -7.93 17.79 4.03
CA PRO A 29 -9.23 18.41 4.28
C PRO A 29 -10.15 18.43 3.05
N THR A 30 -9.58 18.48 1.85
CA THR A 30 -10.33 18.49 0.58
C THR A 30 -10.72 17.10 0.08
N GLN A 31 -10.14 16.04 0.66
CA GLN A 31 -10.31 14.66 0.19
C GLN A 31 -10.80 13.79 1.35
N PRO A 32 -12.13 13.66 1.50
CA PRO A 32 -12.71 12.95 2.63
C PRO A 32 -12.29 11.48 2.61
N SER A 33 -11.92 10.97 3.78
CA SER A 33 -11.67 9.56 4.02
C SER A 33 -12.48 9.13 5.21
N TYR A 34 -13.34 8.13 5.03
CA TYR A 34 -14.26 7.65 6.06
C TYR A 34 -14.53 6.17 5.89
N CYS A 35 -15.05 5.56 6.95
CA CYS A 35 -15.46 4.17 6.95
C CYS A 35 -16.94 4.08 7.37
N VAL A 36 -17.75 3.38 6.58
CA VAL A 36 -19.15 3.06 6.92
C VAL A 36 -19.17 1.69 7.55
N ILE A 37 -19.66 1.59 8.78
CA ILE A 37 -19.69 0.34 9.53
C ILE A 37 -20.72 -0.60 8.90
N ARG A 38 -20.30 -1.83 8.54
CA ARG A 38 -21.19 -2.87 8.02
C ARG A 38 -21.46 -3.97 9.02
N LYS A 39 -20.42 -4.44 9.70
CA LYS A 39 -20.51 -5.51 10.70
C LYS A 39 -19.47 -5.28 11.79
N VAL A 40 -19.83 -5.62 13.02
CA VAL A 40 -18.92 -5.57 14.17
C VAL A 40 -19.06 -6.87 14.93
N GLU A 41 -17.93 -7.52 15.20
CA GLU A 41 -17.83 -8.69 16.07
C GLU A 41 -16.95 -8.33 17.26
N PRO A 42 -17.54 -7.95 18.41
CA PRO A 42 -16.77 -7.71 19.62
C PRO A 42 -16.21 -9.02 20.17
N GLU A 43 -15.01 -8.96 20.72
CA GLU A 43 -14.47 -10.03 21.56
C GLU A 43 -15.09 -9.87 22.96
N MET A 44 -15.50 -10.98 23.59
CA MET A 44 -16.22 -11.00 24.86
C MET A 44 -15.29 -10.71 26.06
N ASP A 45 -14.70 -9.53 26.06
CA ASP A 45 -13.88 -9.00 27.15
C ASP A 45 -14.76 -8.22 28.15
N ARG A 46 -14.31 -8.14 29.42
CA ARG A 46 -15.00 -7.37 30.48
C ARG A 46 -15.35 -5.92 30.10
N TRP A 47 -14.58 -5.33 29.20
CA TRP A 47 -14.71 -3.93 28.80
C TRP A 47 -15.12 -3.74 27.33
N LEU A 48 -15.36 -4.82 26.58
CA LEU A 48 -15.60 -4.81 25.12
C LEU A 48 -14.60 -3.92 24.36
N CYS A 49 -13.34 -3.94 24.79
CA CYS A 49 -12.27 -3.11 24.24
C CYS A 49 -11.56 -3.75 23.06
N ARG A 50 -12.01 -4.93 22.62
CA ARG A 50 -11.43 -5.68 21.51
C ARG A 50 -12.54 -6.20 20.61
N GLY A 51 -12.23 -6.35 19.34
CA GLY A 51 -13.17 -6.83 18.35
C GLY A 51 -12.65 -6.63 16.94
N LYS A 52 -13.40 -7.20 16.01
CA LYS A 52 -13.20 -7.06 14.57
C LYS A 52 -14.33 -6.21 14.01
N MET A 53 -14.01 -5.32 13.08
CA MET A 53 -15.00 -4.54 12.36
C MET A 53 -14.80 -4.69 10.87
N TRP A 54 -15.91 -4.87 10.15
CA TRP A 54 -15.96 -4.75 8.70
C TRP A 54 -16.68 -3.46 8.35
N GLY A 55 -16.09 -2.72 7.42
CA GLY A 55 -16.70 -1.50 6.94
C GLY A 55 -16.29 -1.18 5.52
N ASP A 56 -17.20 -0.48 4.85
CA ASP A 56 -16.96 0.09 3.54
C ASP A 56 -16.00 1.26 3.68
N PHE A 57 -14.79 1.09 3.16
CA PHE A 57 -13.73 2.07 3.30
C PHE A 57 -13.64 2.97 2.08
N VAL A 58 -13.78 4.28 2.31
CA VAL A 58 -13.56 5.33 1.33
C VAL A 58 -12.27 6.04 1.70
N TYR A 59 -11.29 6.01 0.80
CA TYR A 59 -10.01 6.67 0.99
C TYR A 59 -9.86 7.79 -0.03
N ARG A 60 -9.69 9.02 0.45
CA ARG A 60 -9.46 10.22 -0.35
C ARG A 60 -10.45 10.38 -1.50
N GLY A 61 -11.74 10.20 -1.20
CA GLY A 61 -12.84 10.28 -2.15
C GLY A 61 -13.02 9.07 -3.08
N ARG A 62 -12.22 8.00 -2.92
CA ARG A 62 -12.40 6.76 -3.68
C ARG A 62 -12.88 5.63 -2.80
N PHE A 63 -13.89 4.91 -3.27
CA PHE A 63 -14.33 3.67 -2.65
C PHE A 63 -13.31 2.57 -2.92
N ILE A 64 -12.74 1.99 -1.85
CA ILE A 64 -11.82 0.86 -1.94
C ILE A 64 -12.59 -0.45 -1.91
N GLY A 65 -13.61 -0.54 -1.04
CA GLY A 65 -14.37 -1.77 -0.82
C GLY A 65 -14.59 -2.07 0.65
N LEU A 66 -15.02 -3.30 0.92
CA LEU A 66 -15.21 -3.83 2.27
C LEU A 66 -13.84 -4.21 2.85
N VAL A 67 -13.45 -3.57 3.95
CA VAL A 67 -12.16 -3.80 4.62
C VAL A 67 -12.39 -4.29 6.03
N GLU A 68 -11.57 -5.24 6.46
CA GLU A 68 -11.50 -5.72 7.85
C GLU A 68 -10.50 -4.89 8.66
N PHE A 69 -10.96 -4.34 9.79
CA PHE A 69 -10.17 -3.56 10.72
C PHE A 69 -9.98 -4.36 12.01
N VAL A 70 -8.85 -5.04 12.14
CA VAL A 70 -8.48 -5.80 13.36
C VAL A 70 -7.55 -4.98 14.26
N LYS A 71 -6.42 -4.52 13.72
CA LYS A 71 -5.37 -3.85 14.49
C LYS A 71 -5.56 -2.32 14.57
N ASP A 72 -6.11 -1.74 13.51
CA ASP A 72 -6.23 -0.28 13.38
C ASP A 72 -7.31 0.35 14.27
N PHE A 73 -8.23 -0.46 14.78
CA PHE A 73 -9.35 0.00 15.61
C PHE A 73 -8.93 0.34 17.05
N ASN A 74 -7.75 -0.13 17.46
CA ASN A 74 -7.27 0.15 18.80
C ASN A 74 -6.98 1.66 18.95
N ARG A 75 -6.42 2.35 17.95
CA ARG A 75 -6.01 3.76 18.12
C ARG A 75 -7.17 4.67 18.53
N SER A 76 -6.95 5.61 19.45
CA SER A 76 -7.98 6.50 20.01
C SER A 76 -8.43 7.65 19.10
N ASP A 77 -7.99 7.66 17.84
CA ASP A 77 -8.16 8.81 16.93
C ASP A 77 -9.46 8.77 16.13
N TRP A 78 -10.30 7.75 16.35
CA TRP A 78 -11.58 7.59 15.70
C TRP A 78 -12.63 8.54 16.30
N ARG A 79 -13.43 9.14 15.43
CA ARG A 79 -14.59 9.94 15.76
C ARG A 79 -15.81 9.44 14.99
N LEU A 80 -16.93 9.37 15.69
CA LEU A 80 -18.25 9.14 15.08
C LEU A 80 -18.76 10.45 14.51
N ILE A 81 -19.23 10.42 13.26
CA ILE A 81 -19.82 11.59 12.62
C ILE A 81 -21.32 11.66 12.92
N HIS A 82 -21.84 12.86 13.09
CA HIS A 82 -23.27 13.08 13.23
C HIS A 82 -23.98 13.00 11.87
N LYS A 83 -25.21 12.46 11.85
CA LYS A 83 -25.96 12.19 10.61
C LYS A 83 -26.09 13.39 9.66
N HIS A 84 -26.21 14.61 10.19
CA HIS A 84 -26.34 15.82 9.37
C HIS A 84 -25.04 16.22 8.68
N GLU A 85 -23.88 15.83 9.22
CA GLU A 85 -22.56 16.11 8.64
C GLU A 85 -22.13 15.05 7.62
N GLU A 86 -22.76 13.86 7.66
CA GLU A 86 -22.45 12.74 6.78
C GLU A 86 -22.60 13.12 5.29
N GLU A 87 -23.61 13.93 4.96
CA GLU A 87 -23.84 14.41 3.59
C GLU A 87 -22.75 15.37 3.12
N ALA A 88 -22.25 16.24 4.01
CA ALA A 88 -21.18 17.18 3.70
C ALA A 88 -19.86 16.45 3.43
N LEU A 89 -19.55 15.41 4.21
CA LEU A 89 -18.33 14.61 4.05
C LEU A 89 -18.38 13.67 2.85
N ARG A 90 -19.58 13.29 2.39
CA ARG A 90 -19.73 12.47 1.19
C ARG A 90 -19.46 13.27 -0.09
N LYS A 91 -19.65 14.59 -0.06
CA LYS A 91 -19.31 15.47 -1.18
C LYS A 91 -17.78 15.54 -1.32
N CYS A 92 -17.28 15.20 -2.50
CA CYS A 92 -15.86 15.26 -2.83
C CYS A 92 -15.68 15.90 -4.20
N ASP A 93 -15.11 17.10 -4.24
CA ASP A 93 -14.92 17.85 -5.48
C ASP A 93 -13.75 17.27 -6.31
N HIS A 94 -12.70 16.79 -5.62
CA HIS A 94 -11.46 16.35 -6.24
C HIS A 94 -10.98 15.01 -5.66
N PRO A 95 -11.52 13.87 -6.13
CA PRO A 95 -11.07 12.57 -5.67
C PRO A 95 -9.59 12.36 -6.01
N PHE A 96 -8.88 11.64 -5.15
CA PHE A 96 -7.47 11.31 -5.37
C PHE A 96 -7.30 10.65 -6.75
N LYS A 97 -6.22 10.97 -7.47
CA LYS A 97 -5.85 10.31 -8.72
C LYS A 97 -4.55 9.55 -8.50
N TYR A 98 -4.51 8.28 -8.91
CA TYR A 98 -3.26 7.54 -8.90
C TYR A 98 -2.24 8.27 -9.77
N ARG A 99 -1.08 8.55 -9.20
CA ARG A 99 0.08 8.96 -9.99
C ARG A 99 0.61 7.69 -10.63
N LEU A 100 0.66 7.64 -11.96
CA LEU A 100 1.35 6.58 -12.66
C LEU A 100 2.82 6.67 -12.28
N LEU A 101 3.33 5.63 -11.61
CA LEU A 101 4.76 5.52 -11.39
C LEU A 101 5.43 5.19 -12.73
N PRO A 102 6.67 5.64 -12.96
CA PRO A 102 7.42 5.21 -14.13
C PRO A 102 7.59 3.68 -14.09
N ALA A 103 7.55 3.04 -15.26
CA ALA A 103 7.71 1.60 -15.38
C ALA A 103 9.09 1.10 -14.92
N HIS A 104 10.09 2.00 -14.90
CA HIS A 104 11.45 1.69 -14.51
C HIS A 104 11.97 2.75 -13.54
N ILE A 105 12.60 2.27 -12.47
CA ILE A 105 13.35 3.07 -11.50
C ILE A 105 14.81 2.63 -11.64
N PRO A 106 15.77 3.55 -11.80
CA PRO A 106 17.18 3.17 -11.92
C PRO A 106 17.63 2.48 -10.63
N LEU A 107 18.43 1.44 -10.78
CA LEU A 107 19.07 0.76 -9.65
C LEU A 107 19.97 1.75 -8.89
N PRO A 108 20.11 1.61 -7.56
CA PRO A 108 21.07 2.42 -6.81
C PRO A 108 22.50 2.19 -7.31
N PRO A 109 23.40 3.18 -7.15
CA PRO A 109 24.72 3.18 -7.79
C PRO A 109 25.60 1.98 -7.41
N LEU A 110 25.51 1.50 -6.17
CA LEU A 110 26.26 0.32 -5.73
C LEU A 110 25.78 -0.95 -6.43
N GLU A 111 24.47 -1.15 -6.57
CA GLU A 111 23.91 -2.31 -7.28
C GLU A 111 24.28 -2.28 -8.76
N GLN A 112 24.26 -1.10 -9.37
CA GLN A 112 24.75 -0.93 -10.75
C GLN A 112 26.22 -1.35 -10.89
N PHE A 113 27.07 -0.99 -9.93
CA PHE A 113 28.48 -1.37 -9.92
C PHE A 113 28.67 -2.87 -9.72
N MET A 114 27.98 -3.45 -8.74
CA MET A 114 28.04 -4.89 -8.45
C MET A 114 27.58 -5.72 -9.64
N LEU A 115 26.50 -5.32 -10.31
CA LEU A 115 26.06 -6.00 -11.54
C LEU A 115 27.13 -5.94 -12.63
N LYS A 116 27.76 -4.77 -12.86
CA LYS A 116 28.86 -4.65 -13.83
C LYS A 116 30.00 -5.63 -13.53
N VAL A 117 30.42 -5.73 -12.26
CA VAL A 117 31.48 -6.65 -11.82
C VAL A 117 31.05 -8.12 -11.98
N LEU A 118 29.82 -8.46 -11.63
CA LEU A 118 29.28 -9.82 -11.77
C LEU A 118 29.16 -10.25 -13.23
N PHE A 119 28.68 -9.37 -14.11
CA PHE A 119 28.61 -9.67 -15.55
C PHE A 119 30.02 -9.85 -16.15
N GLN A 120 31.00 -9.06 -15.72
CA GLN A 120 32.39 -9.22 -16.15
C GLN A 120 32.99 -10.54 -15.67
N SER A 121 32.79 -10.92 -14.41
CA SER A 121 33.34 -12.17 -13.86
C SER A 121 32.68 -13.43 -14.46
N HIS A 122 31.36 -13.41 -14.71
CA HIS A 122 30.67 -14.52 -15.38
C HIS A 122 31.09 -14.71 -16.83
N CYS A 123 31.35 -13.62 -17.57
CA CYS A 123 31.81 -13.70 -18.96
C CYS A 123 33.23 -14.32 -19.03
N VAL A 124 34.11 -13.94 -18.10
CA VAL A 124 35.44 -14.55 -17.98
C VAL A 124 35.36 -16.04 -17.60
N PHE A 125 34.38 -16.42 -16.78
CA PHE A 125 34.21 -17.81 -16.33
C PHE A 125 33.62 -18.73 -17.43
N LEU A 126 32.65 -18.25 -18.21
CA LEU A 126 32.09 -18.97 -19.36
C LEU A 126 33.11 -19.16 -20.50
N CYS A 127 33.99 -18.18 -20.70
CA CYS A 127 35.07 -18.28 -21.69
C CYS A 127 36.17 -19.29 -21.27
N ARG A 128 36.42 -19.44 -19.96
CA ARG A 128 37.41 -20.41 -19.44
C ARG A 128 36.92 -21.85 -19.32
N ARG A 129 35.61 -22.09 -19.19
CA ARG A 129 35.05 -23.46 -19.04
C ARG A 129 34.70 -24.17 -20.33
N ASN A 130 34.64 -23.48 -21.47
CA ASN A 130 34.40 -24.11 -22.78
C ASN A 130 35.68 -24.11 -23.62
N LEU A 131 36.62 -24.97 -23.24
CA LEU A 131 37.58 -25.49 -24.20
C LEU A 131 36.94 -26.73 -24.85
N TRP A 132 36.66 -26.60 -26.16
CA TRP A 132 36.34 -27.68 -27.10
C TRP A 132 35.11 -28.54 -26.77
N LEU A 133 33.94 -28.05 -27.19
CA LEU A 133 32.94 -28.81 -27.98
C LEU A 133 31.64 -28.00 -27.93
N MET A 134 31.37 -27.25 -28.99
CA MET A 134 30.06 -27.27 -29.64
C MET A 134 30.17 -26.49 -30.95
N ASN A 135 30.27 -27.27 -32.03
CA ASN A 135 29.68 -26.94 -33.32
C ASN A 135 28.25 -26.44 -33.07
N LEU A 136 27.99 -25.17 -33.37
CA LEU A 136 26.65 -24.63 -33.63
C LEU A 136 26.81 -23.25 -34.26
N ASP A 137 27.03 -23.27 -35.57
CA ASP A 137 26.68 -22.19 -36.48
C ASP A 137 25.22 -21.77 -36.23
N ARG A 138 24.99 -20.71 -35.42
CA ARG A 138 23.85 -19.75 -35.54
C ARG A 138 23.62 -18.79 -34.37
N PHE A 139 24.41 -18.79 -33.30
CA PHE A 139 24.27 -17.76 -32.25
C PHE A 139 25.52 -16.88 -32.16
N CYS A 140 25.76 -16.14 -33.24
CA CYS A 140 26.57 -14.93 -33.23
C CYS A 140 25.77 -13.82 -32.51
N ILE A 141 25.57 -13.97 -31.19
CA ILE A 141 25.23 -12.82 -30.35
C ILE A 141 26.53 -12.04 -30.22
N ILE A 142 26.54 -10.93 -30.95
CA ILE A 142 27.51 -9.84 -30.89
C ILE A 142 27.58 -9.35 -29.44
N LEU A 143 28.42 -9.99 -28.62
CA LEU A 143 29.10 -9.34 -27.52
C LEU A 143 30.35 -8.69 -28.11
N ARG A 144 30.14 -7.59 -28.84
CA ARG A 144 31.18 -6.57 -28.96
C ARG A 144 31.44 -6.09 -27.54
N CYS A 145 32.52 -6.60 -26.95
CA CYS A 145 33.28 -5.89 -25.93
C CYS A 145 33.72 -4.54 -26.52
N ASN A 146 32.82 -3.55 -26.52
CA ASN A 146 33.20 -2.16 -26.61
C ASN A 146 33.79 -1.78 -25.24
N LEU A 147 35.10 -2.03 -25.10
CA LEU A 147 35.98 -1.17 -24.32
C LEU A 147 35.85 0.23 -24.91
N VAL A 148 34.86 0.99 -24.46
CA VAL A 148 34.88 2.45 -24.58
C VAL A 148 35.83 2.93 -23.49
N SER A 149 37.10 3.07 -23.87
CA SER A 149 38.03 3.97 -23.21
C SER A 149 37.41 5.36 -23.20
N TYR A 150 36.93 5.81 -22.05
CA TYR A 150 36.61 7.22 -21.83
C TYR A 150 37.87 7.93 -21.37
N HIS A 151 38.36 8.81 -22.23
CA HIS A 151 39.34 9.85 -21.95
C HIS A 151 38.61 11.17 -21.65
#